data_AF-A0A2U1MFK1-F1
#
_entry.id   AF-A0A2U1MFK1-F1
#
_cell.length_a   1.000
_cell.length_b   1.000
_cell.length_c   1.000
_cell.angle_alpha   90.00
_cell.angle_beta   90.00
_cell.angle_gamma   90.00
#
_symmetry.space_group_name_H-M   'P 1'
#
loop_
_entity.id
_entity.type
_entity.pdbx_description
1 polymer ?
#
loop_
_entity_poly.entity_id
_entity_poly.type
_entity_poly.pdbx_seq_one_letter_code
_entity_poly.pdbx_strand_id
1 'polypeptide(L)'
;MLKELGVKLPFDGGEGFTEMVDSSVGQSLYVSRIHHKSFVAVNEEGTEVAAASAAVVMLRSLRTNDKVEFVADHPFLFVIREDITGVVLFMGQVVDPHVA
;
A
#
# COMPACT_ATOMS: atom_id res chain seq x y z
N MET A 1 -12.46 1.96 -12.67
CA MET A 1 -10.98 2.05 -12.60
C MET A 1 -10.27 1.26 -13.70
N LEU A 2 -10.08 -0.08 -13.62
CA LEU A 2 -9.23 -0.79 -14.61
C LEU A 2 -9.67 -0.62 -16.07
N LYS A 3 -10.99 -0.68 -16.35
CA LYS A 3 -11.55 -0.38 -17.67
C LYS A 3 -11.23 1.04 -18.16
N GLU A 4 -11.23 2.02 -17.26
CA GLU A 4 -10.94 3.44 -17.56
C GLU A 4 -9.44 3.67 -17.79
N LEU A 5 -8.60 2.90 -17.09
CA LEU A 5 -7.14 2.85 -17.31
C LEU A 5 -6.74 2.09 -18.58
N GLY A 6 -7.70 1.59 -19.36
CA GLY A 6 -7.47 0.94 -20.66
C GLY A 6 -7.48 -0.59 -20.63
N VAL A 7 -7.52 -1.22 -19.46
CA VAL A 7 -7.64 -2.68 -19.33
C VAL A 7 -9.11 -3.08 -19.48
N LYS A 8 -9.55 -3.24 -20.73
CA LYS A 8 -10.97 -3.51 -21.07
C LYS A 8 -11.23 -4.96 -21.48
N LEU A 9 -10.33 -5.56 -22.26
CA LEU A 9 -10.50 -6.91 -22.84
C LEU A 9 -10.94 -7.99 -21.82
N PRO A 10 -10.35 -8.07 -20.60
CA PRO A 10 -10.76 -9.05 -19.59
C PRO A 10 -12.24 -9.01 -19.21
N PHE A 11 -12.91 -7.87 -19.41
CA PHE A 11 -14.24 -7.60 -18.87
C PHE A 11 -15.34 -7.50 -19.92
N ASP A 12 -15.00 -7.60 -21.20
CA ASP A 12 -15.93 -7.34 -22.31
C ASP A 12 -16.32 -8.62 -23.06
N GLY A 13 -15.84 -9.80 -22.63
CA GLY A 13 -16.27 -11.11 -23.14
C GLY A 13 -15.93 -11.38 -24.60
N GLY A 14 -14.91 -10.70 -25.14
CA GLY A 14 -14.44 -10.80 -26.54
C GLY A 14 -13.85 -12.18 -26.90
N GLU A 15 -12.53 -12.31 -26.93
CA GLU A 15 -11.86 -13.60 -27.23
C GLU A 15 -11.98 -14.64 -26.10
N GLY A 16 -12.58 -14.24 -24.97
CA GLY A 16 -12.73 -15.09 -23.80
C GLY A 16 -11.39 -15.38 -23.10
N PHE A 17 -11.42 -16.32 -22.16
CA PHE A 17 -10.25 -16.86 -21.46
C PHE A 17 -10.10 -18.34 -21.78
N THR A 18 -9.63 -18.66 -22.99
CA THR A 18 -9.52 -20.04 -23.49
C THR A 18 -8.57 -20.90 -22.67
N GLU A 19 -7.51 -20.32 -22.13
CA GLU A 19 -6.50 -21.03 -21.34
C GLU A 19 -6.89 -21.19 -19.85
N MET A 20 -8.04 -20.67 -19.43
CA MET A 20 -8.48 -20.74 -18.03
C MET A 20 -9.36 -21.97 -17.76
N VAL A 21 -10.00 -22.53 -18.78
CA VAL A 21 -10.90 -23.69 -18.67
C VAL A 21 -10.80 -24.59 -19.90
N ASP A 22 -10.81 -25.91 -19.72
CA ASP A 22 -10.68 -26.90 -20.81
C ASP A 22 -11.95 -27.09 -21.66
N SER A 23 -12.88 -26.14 -21.64
CA SER A 23 -14.17 -26.23 -22.33
C SER A 23 -14.42 -25.04 -23.25
N SER A 24 -15.32 -25.21 -24.22
CA SER A 24 -15.73 -24.12 -25.13
C SER A 24 -16.35 -22.92 -24.41
N VAL A 25 -16.74 -23.05 -23.14
CA VAL A 25 -17.18 -21.94 -22.29
C VAL A 25 -16.11 -20.86 -22.17
N GLY A 26 -14.83 -21.22 -22.25
CA GLY A 26 -13.70 -20.29 -22.21
C GLY A 26 -13.81 -19.17 -23.25
N GLN A 27 -14.40 -19.44 -24.43
CA GLN A 27 -14.61 -18.47 -25.50
C GLN A 27 -15.59 -17.34 -25.12
N SER A 28 -16.43 -17.55 -24.11
CA SER A 28 -17.41 -16.58 -23.61
C SER A 28 -17.12 -16.09 -22.20
N LEU A 29 -15.99 -16.52 -21.61
CA LEU A 29 -15.64 -16.25 -20.24
C LEU A 29 -15.06 -14.84 -20.09
N TYR A 30 -15.48 -14.13 -19.04
CA TYR A 30 -14.99 -12.78 -18.74
C TYR A 30 -14.98 -12.50 -17.25
N VAL A 31 -14.20 -11.51 -16.86
CA VAL A 31 -14.15 -10.99 -15.50
C VAL A 31 -15.38 -10.13 -15.25
N SER A 32 -16.26 -10.60 -14.36
CA SER A 32 -17.43 -9.83 -13.95
C SER A 32 -17.06 -8.75 -12.94
N ARG A 33 -16.27 -9.10 -11.91
CA ARG A 33 -15.85 -8.21 -10.81
C ARG A 33 -14.49 -8.62 -10.28
N ILE A 34 -13.74 -7.63 -9.80
CA ILE A 34 -12.51 -7.83 -9.02
C ILE A 34 -12.74 -7.16 -7.67
N HIS A 35 -12.61 -7.93 -6.60
CA HIS A 35 -12.77 -7.46 -5.23
C HIS A 35 -11.39 -7.34 -4.57
N HIS A 36 -11.04 -6.15 -4.12
CA HIS A 36 -9.82 -5.89 -3.36
C HIS A 36 -10.19 -5.23 -2.03
N LYS A 37 -9.69 -5.80 -0.92
CA LYS A 37 -9.87 -5.27 0.43
C LYS A 37 -8.53 -5.37 1.15
N SER A 38 -8.13 -4.28 1.79
CA SER A 38 -6.87 -4.16 2.54
C SER A 38 -7.12 -3.40 3.85
N PHE A 39 -6.22 -3.55 4.80
CA PHE A 39 -6.26 -2.89 6.11
C PHE A 39 -4.82 -2.59 6.56
N VAL A 40 -4.61 -1.41 7.13
CA VAL A 40 -3.33 -0.96 7.69
C VAL A 40 -3.63 -0.34 9.05
N ALA A 41 -2.91 -0.76 10.08
CA ALA A 41 -2.95 -0.16 11.41
C ALA A 41 -1.55 0.32 11.78
N VAL A 42 -1.47 1.51 12.39
CA VAL A 42 -0.23 2.11 12.84
C VAL A 42 -0.36 2.38 14.34
N ASN A 43 0.61 1.92 15.11
CA ASN A 43 0.69 2.16 16.55
C ASN A 43 2.16 2.41 16.97
N GLU A 44 2.35 2.73 18.24
CA GLU A 44 3.63 3.09 18.81
C GLU A 44 4.54 1.90 19.09
N GLU A 45 4.05 0.66 19.06
CA GLU A 45 4.80 -0.52 19.51
C GLU A 45 6.16 -0.67 18.79
N GLY A 46 6.19 -0.45 17.47
CA GLY A 46 7.45 -0.44 16.69
C GLY A 46 8.28 0.84 16.87
N THR A 47 7.63 1.96 17.22
CA THR A 47 8.27 3.26 17.45
C THR A 47 8.92 3.33 18.85
N GLU A 48 8.34 2.67 19.85
CA GLU A 48 8.81 2.63 21.24
C GLU A 48 10.21 2.03 21.34
N VAL A 49 10.45 0.91 20.62
CA VAL A 49 11.76 0.26 20.55
C VAL A 49 12.80 1.18 19.91
N ALA A 50 12.42 1.92 18.87
CA ALA A 50 13.29 2.91 18.23
C ALA A 50 13.60 4.10 19.15
N ALA A 51 12.60 4.60 19.90
CA ALA A 51 12.75 5.70 20.86
C ALA A 51 13.71 5.34 22.01
N ALA A 52 13.58 4.13 22.58
CA ALA A 52 14.49 3.64 23.62
C ALA A 52 15.95 3.59 23.13
N SER A 53 16.17 3.08 21.91
CA SER A 53 17.50 3.03 21.29
C SER A 53 18.08 4.43 21.05
N ALA A 54 17.28 5.36 20.53
CA ALA A 54 17.68 6.75 20.30
C ALA A 54 18.07 7.48 21.58
N ALA A 55 17.34 7.27 22.69
CA ALA A 55 17.67 7.84 23.99
C ALA A 55 19.02 7.35 24.53
N VAL A 56 19.34 6.06 24.36
CA VAL A 56 20.64 5.49 24.73
C VAL A 56 21.78 6.09 23.89
N VAL A 57 21.55 6.33 22.59
CA VAL A 57 22.54 6.98 21.71
C VAL A 57 22.76 8.43 22.12
N MET A 58 21.71 9.23 22.36
CA MET A 58 21.84 10.63 22.80
C MET A 58 22.57 10.76 24.14
N LEU A 59 22.28 9.89 25.12
CA LEU A 59 22.98 9.89 26.40
C LEU A 59 24.48 9.60 26.24
N ARG A 60 24.86 8.91 25.16
CA ARG A 60 26.23 8.45 24.91
C ARG A 60 27.03 9.34 23.97
N SER A 61 26.42 10.15 23.09
CA SER A 61 27.10 11.12 22.23
C SER A 61 26.08 11.98 21.43
N LEU A 62 26.27 13.31 21.39
CA LEU A 62 26.22 14.20 20.20
C LEU A 62 25.68 15.61 20.47
N ARG A 63 26.35 16.57 19.84
CA ARG A 63 25.93 17.97 19.64
C ARG A 63 25.07 17.97 18.37
N THR A 64 23.75 18.14 18.49
CA THR A 64 22.78 17.93 17.40
C THR A 64 22.21 19.27 16.93
N ASN A 65 22.68 19.79 15.78
CA ASN A 65 22.18 21.06 15.24
C ASN A 65 21.24 20.90 14.02
N ASP A 66 20.90 19.67 13.62
CA ASP A 66 20.06 19.40 12.45
C ASP A 66 18.81 18.58 12.86
N LYS A 67 17.99 19.12 13.77
CA LYS A 67 16.71 18.49 14.11
C LYS A 67 15.67 18.90 13.06
N VAL A 68 15.20 17.94 12.27
CA VAL A 68 14.06 18.13 11.36
C VAL A 68 12.78 17.81 12.13
N GLU A 69 11.84 18.75 12.14
CA GLU A 69 10.50 18.52 12.68
C GLU A 69 9.56 18.02 11.58
N PHE A 70 8.83 16.94 11.87
CA PHE A 70 7.81 16.39 11.00
C PHE A 70 6.51 16.26 11.80
N VAL A 71 5.50 17.02 11.40
CA VAL A 71 4.19 17.07 12.06
C VAL A 71 3.14 16.67 11.02
N ALA A 72 2.56 15.49 11.18
CA ALA A 72 1.53 14.93 10.31
C ALA A 72 0.12 15.20 10.87
N ASP A 73 -0.19 16.47 11.11
CA ASP A 73 -1.47 16.95 11.68
C ASP A 73 -2.53 17.34 10.62
N HIS A 74 -2.28 16.96 9.36
CA HIS A 74 -3.13 17.22 8.20
C HIS A 74 -3.02 16.06 7.20
N PRO A 75 -3.90 15.95 6.19
CA PRO A 75 -3.91 14.81 5.29
C PRO A 75 -2.55 14.53 4.64
N PHE A 76 -2.11 13.27 4.67
CA PHE A 76 -0.82 12.84 4.14
C PHE A 76 -0.93 11.54 3.36
N LEU A 77 0.04 11.31 2.48
CA LEU A 77 0.21 10.06 1.74
C LEU A 77 1.18 9.14 2.48
N PHE A 78 0.95 7.84 2.39
CA PHE A 78 1.89 6.83 2.88
C PHE A 78 2.14 5.76 1.82
N VAL A 79 3.33 5.18 1.89
CA VAL A 79 3.74 4.04 1.07
C VAL A 79 4.48 3.05 1.95
N ILE A 80 4.06 1.78 1.94
CA ILE A 80 4.80 0.66 2.51
C ILE A 80 5.45 -0.06 1.34
N ARG A 81 6.79 -0.05 1.30
CA ARG A 81 7.58 -0.69 0.25
C ARG A 81 8.62 -1.61 0.86
N GLU A 82 9.01 -2.62 0.10
CA GLU A 82 10.21 -3.40 0.37
C GLU A 82 11.42 -2.65 -0.21
N ASP A 83 12.47 -2.42 0.59
CA ASP A 83 13.52 -1.46 0.24
C ASP A 83 14.55 -1.99 -0.78
N ILE A 84 14.78 -3.31 -0.89
CA ILE A 84 15.79 -3.86 -1.80
C ILE A 84 15.28 -3.87 -3.25
N THR A 85 14.05 -4.33 -3.46
CA THR A 85 13.40 -4.46 -4.77
C THR A 85 12.59 -3.22 -5.14
N GLY A 86 12.22 -2.39 -4.16
CA GLY A 86 11.35 -1.23 -4.35
C GLY A 86 9.88 -1.58 -4.56
N VAL A 87 9.47 -2.83 -4.36
CA VAL A 87 8.08 -3.27 -4.53
C VAL A 87 7.17 -2.55 -3.53
N VAL A 88 6.14 -1.89 -4.04
CA VAL A 88 5.10 -1.24 -3.23
C VAL A 88 4.10 -2.29 -2.78
N LEU A 89 4.00 -2.48 -1.45
CA LEU A 89 3.05 -3.39 -0.81
C LEU A 89 1.72 -2.69 -0.54
N PHE A 90 1.79 -1.44 -0.04
CA PHE A 90 0.63 -0.60 0.22
C PHE A 90 0.91 0.84 -0.18
N MET A 91 -0.12 1.52 -0.65
CA MET A 91 -0.12 2.96 -0.86
C MET A 91 -1.50 3.49 -0.51
N GLY A 92 -1.55 4.61 0.18
CA GLY A 92 -2.80 5.21 0.59
C GLY A 92 -2.67 6.63 1.07
N GLN A 93 -3.80 7.18 1.47
CA GLN A 93 -3.92 8.52 2.02
C GLN A 93 -4.64 8.43 3.36
N VAL A 94 -4.10 9.10 4.37
CA VAL A 94 -4.81 9.38 5.61
C VAL A 94 -5.44 10.76 5.46
N VAL A 95 -6.77 10.81 5.42
CA VAL A 95 -7.53 12.08 5.35
C VAL A 95 -8.10 12.43 6.71
N ASP A 96 -8.58 11.43 7.44
CA ASP A 96 -9.07 11.56 8.81
C ASP A 96 -8.64 10.32 9.62
N PRO A 97 -7.75 10.47 10.63
CA PRO A 97 -7.26 9.37 11.45
C PRO A 97 -8.26 8.93 12.52
N HIS A 98 -9.36 9.66 12.77
CA HIS A 98 -10.36 9.31 13.78
C HIS A 98 -11.36 8.26 13.31
N VAL A 99 -11.44 8.02 12.00
CA VAL A 99 -12.36 7.07 11.34
C VAL A 99 -11.64 5.87 10.74
N ALA A 100 -10.30 5.84 10.85
CA ALA A 100 -9.42 4.80 10.31
C ALA A 100 -9.37 3.55 11.21
#